data_AF-A0A6P3B842-F1
#
_entry.id   AF-A0A6P3B842-F1
#
_cell.length_a   1.000
_cell.length_b   1.000
_cell.length_c   1.000
_cell.angle_alpha   90.00
_cell.angle_beta   90.00
_cell.angle_gamma   90.00
#
_symmetry.space_group_name_H-M   'P 1'
#
loop_
_entity.id
_entity.type
_entity.pdbx_description
1 polymer ?
#
loop_
_entity_poly.entity_id
_entity_poly.type
_entity_poly.pdbx_seq_one_letter_code
_entity_poly.pdbx_strand_id
1 'polypeptide(L)' 'MRVASQWLTHDRLSIETVALRLGYASQAAFSRAFKRVTGMPPGASRQVVRDT' A
#
# COMPACT_ATOMS: atom_id res chain seq x y z
N MET A 1 -0.35 -7.88 5.52
CA MET A 1 -0.94 -6.92 4.56
C MET A 1 -2.13 -6.13 5.09
N ARG A 2 -2.91 -6.64 6.06
CA ARG A 2 -4.01 -5.88 6.70
C ARG A 2 -3.57 -4.51 7.27
N VAL A 3 -2.45 -4.47 7.98
CA VAL A 3 -1.87 -3.23 8.54
C VAL A 3 -1.48 -2.24 7.43
N ALA A 4 -0.88 -2.73 6.34
CA ALA A 4 -0.53 -1.92 5.19
C ALA A 4 -1.77 -1.28 4.54
N SER A 5 -2.87 -2.04 4.40
CA SER A 5 -4.14 -1.51 3.91
C SER A 5 -4.69 -0.42 4.82
N GLN A 6 -4.64 -0.58 6.15
CA GLN A 6 -5.08 0.46 7.10
C GLN A 6 -4.25 1.74 6.98
N TRP A 7 -2.92 1.64 6.89
CA TRP A 7 -2.06 2.81 6.73
C TRP A 7 -2.25 3.55 5.41
N LEU A 8 -2.59 2.81 4.34
CA LEU A 8 -2.85 3.40 3.03
C LEU A 8 -4.22 4.10 2.97
N THR A 9 -5.23 3.59 3.67
CA THR A 9 -6.60 4.13 3.62
C THR A 9 -6.90 5.14 4.72
N HIS A 10 -6.48 4.86 5.97
CA HIS A 10 -6.79 5.68 7.15
C HIS A 10 -5.76 6.78 7.37
N ASP A 11 -4.47 6.42 7.47
CA ASP A 11 -3.38 7.37 7.67
C ASP A 11 -2.93 8.09 6.38
N ARG A 12 -3.49 7.68 5.21
CA ARG A 12 -3.14 8.19 3.87
C ARG A 12 -1.64 8.22 3.57
N LEU A 13 -0.86 7.37 4.23
CA LEU A 13 0.58 7.30 4.06
C LEU A 13 0.94 6.99 2.60
N SER A 14 2.09 7.50 2.17
CA SER A 14 2.61 7.14 0.86
C SER A 14 2.96 5.65 0.82
N ILE A 15 2.81 5.05 -0.35
CA ILE A 15 3.15 3.64 -0.58
C ILE A 15 4.63 3.39 -0.28
N GLU A 16 5.49 4.37 -0.53
CA GLU A 16 6.91 4.34 -0.18
C GLU A 16 7.13 4.25 1.34
N THR A 17 6.50 5.13 2.12
CA THR A 17 6.61 5.10 3.59
C THR A 17 6.12 3.79 4.17
N VAL A 18 5.02 3.25 3.64
CA VAL A 18 4.48 1.94 4.05
C VAL A 18 5.45 0.82 3.70
N ALA A 19 6.07 0.87 2.51
CA ALA A 19 7.07 -0.12 2.08
C ALA A 19 8.29 -0.11 3.02
N LEU A 20 8.84 1.07 3.32
CA LEU A 20 9.98 1.22 4.24
C LEU A 20 9.64 0.73 5.65
N ARG A 21 8.48 1.11 6.21
CA ARG A 21 8.06 0.69 7.56
C ARG A 21 7.87 -0.82 7.68
N LEU A 22 7.52 -1.50 6.59
CA LEU A 22 7.37 -2.95 6.54
C LEU A 22 8.67 -3.69 6.20
N GLY A 23 9.79 -2.97 6.04
CA GLY A 23 11.10 -3.55 5.75
C GLY A 23 11.32 -3.93 4.28
N TYR A 24 10.52 -3.42 3.35
CA TYR A 24 10.76 -3.63 1.92
C TYR A 24 11.83 -2.68 1.40
N ALA A 25 12.78 -3.23 0.63
CA ALA A 25 13.86 -2.47 0.01
C ALA A 25 13.37 -1.47 -1.06
N SER A 26 12.15 -1.63 -1.59
CA SER A 26 11.58 -0.70 -2.56
C SER A 26 10.05 -0.75 -2.62
N GLN A 27 9.45 0.35 -3.11
CA GLN A 27 8.02 0.43 -3.39
C GLN A 27 7.56 -0.69 -4.35
N ALA A 28 8.37 -1.03 -5.35
CA ALA A 28 8.06 -2.08 -6.31
C ALA A 28 8.00 -3.47 -5.65
N ALA A 29 8.92 -3.78 -4.73
CA ALA A 29 8.91 -5.03 -3.98
C ALA A 29 7.64 -5.14 -3.13
N PHE A 30 7.28 -4.06 -2.41
CA PHE A 30 6.05 -3.99 -1.66
C PHE A 30 4.81 -4.14 -2.55
N SER A 31 4.74 -3.42 -3.68
CA SER A 31 3.59 -3.45 -4.59
C SER A 31 3.31 -4.86 -5.13
N ARG A 32 4.37 -5.61 -5.48
CA ARG A 32 4.26 -7.01 -5.93
C ARG A 32 3.75 -7.92 -4.80
N ALA A 33 4.31 -7.79 -3.59
CA ALA A 33 3.89 -8.57 -2.44
C ALA A 33 2.44 -8.24 -2.02
N PHE A 34 2.08 -6.96 -2.02
CA PHE A 34 0.74 -6.48 -1.70
C PHE A 34 -0.26 -7.04 -2.71
N LYS A 35 -0.04 -6.85 -4.02
CA LYS A 35 -0.90 -7.40 -5.07
C LYS A 35 -1.06 -8.92 -4.96
N ARG A 36 0.01 -9.67 -4.64
CA ARG A 36 -0.05 -11.12 -4.46
C ARG A 36 -0.99 -11.54 -3.33
N VAL A 37 -1.05 -10.76 -2.26
CA VAL A 37 -1.84 -11.08 -1.06
C VAL A 37 -3.26 -10.49 -1.11
N THR A 38 -3.43 -9.30 -1.69
CA THR A 38 -4.72 -8.56 -1.71
C THR A 38 -5.44 -8.66 -3.05
N GLY A 39 -4.80 -9.21 -4.09
CA GLY A 39 -5.33 -9.29 -5.45
C GLY A 39 -5.22 -7.98 -6.25
N MET A 40 -4.93 -6.85 -5.61
CA MET A 40 -4.90 -5.53 -6.24
C MET A 40 -3.65 -4.72 -5.81
N PRO A 41 -3.07 -3.88 -6.68
CA PRO A 41 -1.92 -3.07 -6.30
C PRO A 41 -2.31 -1.96 -5.29
N PRO A 42 -1.39 -1.53 -4.41
CA PRO A 42 -1.69 -0.53 -3.37
C PRO A 42 -2.08 0.84 -3.94
N GLY A 43 -1.64 1.17 -5.17
CA GLY A 43 -2.05 2.38 -5.88
C GLY A 43 -3.54 2.39 -6.25
N ALA A 44 -4.09 1.24 -6.62
CA ALA A 44 -5.53 1.11 -6.90
C ALA A 44 -6.35 1.24 -5.60
N SER A 45 -5.84 0.73 -4.48
CA SER A 45 -6.44 0.90 -3.15
C SER A 45 -6.51 2.37 -2.71
N ARG A 46 -5.56 3.20 -3.15
CA ARG A 46 -5.51 4.64 -2.83
C ARG A 46 -6.44 5.47 -3.72
N GLN A 47 -6.68 5.04 -4.96
CA GLN A 47 -7.56 5.75 -5.91
C GLN A 47 -9.03 5.75 -5.46
N VAL A 48 -9.46 4.72 -4.72
CA VAL A 48 -10.80 4.68 -4.11
C VAL A 48 -11.03 5.79 -3.08
N VAL A 49 -9.96 6.44 -2.59
CA VAL A 49 -10.04 7.49 -1.55
C VAL A 49 -9.66 8.89 -2.08
N ARG A 50 -9.63 9.11 -3.40
CA ARG A 50 -9.36 10.43 -4.01
C ARG A 50 -10.49 10.92 -4.94
N ASP A 51 -11.74 10.73 -4.51
CA ASP A 51 -12.89 11.44 -5.08
C ASP A 51 -13.97 11.61 -3.98
N THR A 52 -13.76 12.59 -3.09
CA THR A 52 -14.72 13.40 -2.30
C THR A 52 -13.88 14.37 -1.48
#